data_AF-A0A2V2N731-F1
#
_entry.id   AF-A0A2V2N731-F1
#
_cell.length_a   1.000
_cell.length_b   1.000
_cell.length_c   1.000
_cell.angle_alpha   90.00
_cell.angle_beta   90.00
_cell.angle_gamma   90.00
#
_symmetry.space_group_name_H-M   'P 1'
#
loop_
_entity.id
_entity.type
_entity.pdbx_description
1 polymer ?
#
loop_
_entity_poly.entity_id
_entity_poly.type
_entity_poly.pdbx_seq_one_letter_code
_entity_poly.pdbx_strand_id
1 'polypeptide(L)'
;MTRPCNGCGKCCMNMRQYIRIGNQSSDGRFSCECTLTKEKFQARVSSKDTARMFDRNFQFRYPKACPFLVLGEGDTFSCLIYNDRPGHCRSFLCSHCKEEEEENK
;
A
#
# COMPACT_ATOMS: atom_id res chain seq x y z
N MET A 1 -1.84 11.70 17.67
CA MET A 1 -2.28 10.29 17.72
C MET A 1 -2.06 9.65 16.35
N THR A 2 -0.91 9.02 16.14
CA THR A 2 -0.62 8.24 14.93
C THR A 2 -0.79 6.76 15.27
N ARG A 3 -1.72 6.06 14.62
CA ARG A 3 -1.84 4.60 14.73
C ARG A 3 -1.09 3.98 13.56
N PRO A 4 0.14 3.47 13.75
CA PRO A 4 0.93 2.91 12.65
C PRO A 4 0.22 1.69 12.05
N CYS A 5 0.48 1.43 10.77
CA CYS A 5 -0.05 0.24 10.12
C CYS A 5 0.56 -1.01 10.74
N ASN A 6 -0.29 -1.95 11.19
CA ASN A 6 0.14 -3.24 11.75
C ASN A 6 0.19 -4.38 10.72
N GLY A 7 0.09 -4.08 9.42
CA GLY A 7 0.17 -5.10 8.38
C GLY A 7 -1.05 -6.03 8.28
N CYS A 8 -2.20 -5.71 8.88
CA CYS A 8 -3.40 -6.56 8.80
C CYS A 8 -4.04 -6.64 7.40
N GLY A 9 -3.65 -5.76 6.48
CA GLY A 9 -4.15 -5.72 5.09
C GLY A 9 -5.59 -5.23 4.89
N LYS A 10 -6.42 -5.13 5.94
CA LYS A 10 -7.86 -4.84 5.85
C LYS A 10 -8.21 -3.59 5.05
N CYS A 11 -7.49 -2.49 5.26
CA CYS A 11 -7.71 -1.25 4.51
C CYS A 11 -7.27 -1.36 3.04
N CYS A 12 -6.22 -2.13 2.75
CA CYS A 12 -5.67 -2.28 1.41
C CYS A 12 -6.42 -3.30 0.54
N MET A 13 -7.10 -4.28 1.14
CA MET A 13 -7.73 -5.42 0.44
C MET A 13 -8.83 -5.04 -0.57
N ASN A 14 -9.37 -3.82 -0.51
CA ASN A 14 -10.44 -3.37 -1.39
C ASN A 14 -10.09 -2.07 -2.15
N MET A 15 -8.81 -1.72 -2.20
CA MET A 15 -8.35 -0.42 -2.74
C MET A 15 -8.03 -0.44 -4.23
N ARG A 16 -8.11 -1.58 -4.93
CA ARG A 16 -7.69 -1.67 -6.35
C ARG A 16 -8.36 -0.64 -7.25
N GLN A 17 -9.68 -0.52 -7.13
CA GLN A 17 -10.48 0.41 -7.93
C GLN A 17 -10.11 1.90 -7.71
N TYR A 18 -9.48 2.20 -6.57
CA TYR A 18 -9.12 3.56 -6.20
C TYR A 18 -7.69 3.94 -6.58
N ILE A 19 -6.85 2.98 -7.00
CA ILE A 19 -5.44 3.23 -7.33
C ILE A 19 -5.21 2.87 -8.80
N ARG A 20 -4.99 3.89 -9.63
CA ARG A 20 -4.56 3.72 -11.02
C ARG A 20 -3.05 3.89 -11.10
N ILE A 21 -2.39 2.89 -11.68
CA ILE A 21 -0.97 2.95 -12.00
C ILE A 21 -0.86 3.35 -13.47
N GLY A 22 -0.12 4.42 -13.72
CA GLY A 22 0.26 4.89 -15.04
C GLY A 22 1.65 4.40 -15.43
N ASN A 23 2.37 5.24 -16.17
CA ASN A 23 3.69 4.91 -16.68
C ASN A 23 4.73 4.80 -15.56
N GLN A 24 5.67 3.88 -15.78
CA GLN A 24 6.90 3.75 -15.01
C GLN A 24 7.98 4.67 -15.60
N SER A 25 8.63 5.45 -14.75
CA SER A 25 9.82 6.23 -15.07
C SER A 25 11.07 5.34 -15.00
N SER A 26 12.13 5.74 -15.72
CA SER A 26 13.41 4.99 -15.76
C SER A 26 14.08 4.82 -14.40
N ASP A 27 13.74 5.65 -13.41
CA ASP A 27 14.27 5.61 -12.04
C ASP A 27 13.49 4.67 -11.09
N GLY A 28 12.57 3.86 -11.63
CA GLY A 28 11.76 2.92 -10.83
C GLY A 28 10.57 3.55 -10.12
N ARG A 29 10.20 4.79 -10.45
CA ARG A 29 8.97 5.42 -9.98
C ARG A 29 7.79 5.12 -10.89
N PHE A 30 6.61 5.00 -10.31
CA PHE A 30 5.34 4.89 -11.01
C PHE A 30 4.55 6.17 -10.84
N SER A 31 4.06 6.72 -11.95
CA SER A 31 3.01 7.75 -11.91
C SER A 31 1.70 7.08 -11.49
N CYS A 32 1.00 7.63 -10.50
CA CYS A 32 -0.21 7.03 -9.95
C CYS A 32 -1.30 8.08 -9.72
N GLU A 33 -2.55 7.62 -9.67
CA GLU A 33 -3.70 8.44 -9.32
C GLU A 33 -4.56 7.70 -8.28
N CYS A 34 -4.88 8.38 -7.18
CA CYS A 34 -5.94 7.99 -6.28
C CYS A 34 -7.27 8.50 -6.84
N THR A 35 -8.09 7.63 -7.43
CA THR A 35 -9.30 8.05 -8.17
C THR A 35 -10.41 8.58 -7.25
N LEU A 36 -10.37 8.23 -5.96
CA LEU A 36 -11.28 8.70 -4.93
C LEU A 36 -11.09 10.18 -4.63
N THR A 37 -9.83 10.64 -4.52
CA THR A 37 -9.48 12.03 -4.20
C THR A 37 -9.01 12.83 -5.41
N LYS A 38 -8.84 12.17 -6.58
CA LYS A 38 -8.18 12.72 -7.78
C LYS A 38 -6.73 13.14 -7.55
N GLU A 39 -6.12 12.69 -6.45
CA GLU A 39 -4.74 12.98 -6.11
C GLU A 39 -3.79 12.22 -7.05
N LYS A 40 -2.93 12.95 -7.75
CA LYS A 40 -1.81 12.38 -8.50
C LYS A 40 -0.60 12.29 -7.58
N PHE A 41 0.06 11.14 -7.56
CA PHE A 41 1.25 10.92 -6.73
C PHE A 41 2.29 10.08 -7.47
N GLN A 42 3.52 10.11 -6.98
CA GLN A 42 4.60 9.23 -7.45
C GLN A 42 4.92 8.19 -6.39
N ALA A 43 5.03 6.95 -6.82
CA ALA A 43 5.36 5.82 -5.98
C ALA A 43 6.70 5.22 -6.40
N ARG A 44 7.69 5.21 -5.52
CA ARG A 44 8.93 4.47 -5.73
C ARG A 44 8.73 3.04 -5.25
N VAL A 45 8.94 2.07 -6.15
CA VAL A 45 9.01 0.65 -5.80
C VAL A 45 10.44 0.19 -6.01
N SER A 46 11.00 -0.54 -5.04
CA SER A 46 12.35 -1.08 -5.17
C SER A 46 12.39 -2.09 -6.33
N SER A 47 13.50 -2.18 -7.05
CA SER A 47 13.65 -3.16 -8.14
C SER A 47 13.43 -4.61 -7.68
N LYS A 48 13.74 -4.90 -6.40
CA LYS A 48 13.52 -6.21 -5.77
C LYS A 48 12.04 -6.50 -5.51
N ASP A 49 11.23 -5.47 -5.28
CA ASP A 49 9.81 -5.58 -4.98
C ASP A 49 8.90 -5.45 -6.21
N THR A 50 9.41 -4.94 -7.32
CA THR A 50 8.65 -4.82 -8.58
C THR A 50 8.09 -6.18 -9.02
N ALA A 51 8.84 -7.28 -8.88
CA ALA A 51 8.36 -8.61 -9.20
C ALA A 51 7.16 -9.04 -8.33
N ARG A 52 7.16 -8.64 -7.03
CA ARG A 52 6.08 -8.95 -6.08
C ARG A 52 4.81 -8.17 -6.38
N MET A 53 4.94 -6.93 -6.86
CA MET A 53 3.82 -6.11 -7.32
C MET A 53 3.03 -6.76 -8.46
N PHE A 54 3.73 -7.51 -9.33
CA PHE A 54 3.13 -8.20 -10.49
C PHE A 54 2.91 -9.71 -10.26
N ASP A 55 2.92 -10.18 -9.00
CA ASP A 55 2.64 -11.58 -8.68
C ASP A 55 1.19 -11.94 -9.03
N ARG A 56 1.03 -12.79 -10.05
CA ARG A 56 -0.28 -13.24 -10.54
C ARG A 56 -1.02 -14.09 -9.51
N ASN A 57 -0.32 -14.86 -8.68
CA ASN A 57 -0.97 -15.71 -7.67
C ASN A 57 -1.63 -14.84 -6.60
N PHE A 58 -0.93 -13.80 -6.14
CA PHE A 58 -1.50 -12.82 -5.22
C PHE A 58 -2.69 -12.10 -5.84
N GLN A 59 -2.55 -11.59 -7.07
CA GLN A 59 -3.63 -10.88 -7.76
C GLN A 59 -4.85 -11.78 -8.03
N PHE A 60 -4.65 -13.07 -8.28
CA PHE A 60 -5.75 -14.04 -8.43
C PHE A 60 -6.47 -14.29 -7.10
N ARG A 61 -5.71 -14.46 -6.01
CA ARG A 61 -6.28 -14.69 -4.67
C ARG A 61 -6.97 -13.44 -4.11
N TYR A 62 -6.45 -12.25 -4.42
CA TYR A 62 -6.95 -10.97 -3.91
C TYR A 62 -7.19 -9.95 -5.04
N PRO A 63 -8.19 -10.19 -5.92
CA PRO A 63 -8.39 -9.40 -7.14
C PRO A 63 -8.79 -7.94 -6.91
N LYS A 64 -9.21 -7.60 -5.68
CA LYS A 64 -9.62 -6.25 -5.25
C LYS A 64 -8.55 -5.53 -4.40
N ALA A 65 -7.43 -6.20 -4.09
CA ALA A 65 -6.38 -5.61 -3.29
C ALA A 65 -5.68 -4.45 -4.00
N CYS A 66 -5.22 -3.48 -3.22
CA CYS A 66 -4.32 -2.43 -3.70
C CYS A 66 -3.19 -3.07 -4.52
N PRO A 67 -2.83 -2.52 -5.69
CA PRO A 67 -1.75 -3.06 -6.51
C PRO A 67 -0.38 -3.08 -5.81
N PHE A 68 -0.20 -2.25 -4.79
CA PHE A 68 1.02 -2.16 -3.99
C PHE A 68 0.96 -2.99 -2.69
N LEU A 69 -0.12 -3.76 -2.48
CA LEU A 69 -0.22 -4.70 -1.38
C LEU A 69 0.45 -6.01 -1.76
N VAL A 70 1.31 -6.53 -0.89
CA VAL A 70 1.96 -7.84 -1.05
C VAL A 70 1.87 -8.64 0.23
N LEU A 71 2.02 -9.96 0.13
CA LEU A 71 2.27 -10.81 1.30
C LEU A 71 3.69 -10.54 1.82
N GLY A 72 3.78 -10.24 3.11
CA GLY A 72 5.00 -10.14 3.88
C GLY A 72 5.35 -11.46 4.56
N GLU A 73 6.15 -11.38 5.62
CA GLU A 73 6.51 -12.54 6.44
C GLU A 73 5.39 -12.88 7.43
N GLY A 74 5.27 -14.17 7.80
CA GLY A 74 4.37 -14.61 8.87
C GLY A 74 2.90 -14.23 8.70
N ASP A 75 2.36 -14.42 7.48
CA ASP A 75 0.97 -14.07 7.11
C ASP A 75 0.58 -12.59 7.25
N THR A 76 1.57 -11.70 7.36
CA THR A 76 1.34 -10.25 7.34
C THR A 76 1.25 -9.71 5.92
N PHE A 77 0.72 -8.49 5.78
CA PHE A 77 0.71 -7.76 4.52
C PHE A 77 1.63 -6.53 4.59
N SER A 78 2.29 -6.24 3.48
CA SER A 78 3.18 -5.08 3.35
C SER A 78 2.72 -4.15 2.22
N CYS A 79 2.88 -2.85 2.44
CA CYS A 79 2.64 -1.82 1.43
C CYS A 79 3.97 -1.41 0.81
N LEU A 80 4.17 -1.72 -0.47
CA LEU A 80 5.42 -1.42 -1.18
C LEU A 80 5.73 0.08 -1.30
N ILE A 81 4.72 0.93 -1.12
CA ILE A 81 4.81 2.38 -1.26
C ILE A 81 4.49 3.09 0.06
N TYR A 82 4.75 2.46 1.21
CA TYR A 82 4.30 2.96 2.51
C TYR A 82 4.62 4.46 2.77
N ASN A 83 5.81 4.91 2.36
CA ASN A 83 6.22 6.31 2.49
C ASN A 83 5.57 7.22 1.43
N ASP A 84 5.36 6.68 0.23
CA ASP A 84 4.81 7.39 -0.93
C ASP A 84 3.28 7.27 -1.06
N ARG A 85 2.61 6.74 -0.03
CA ARG A 85 1.15 6.60 0.00
C ARG A 85 0.45 7.93 -0.29
N PRO A 86 -0.66 7.93 -1.05
CA PRO A 86 -1.47 9.13 -1.24
C PRO A 86 -2.04 9.62 0.10
N GLY A 87 -2.39 10.90 0.17
CA GLY A 87 -2.92 11.56 1.37
C GLY A 87 -4.10 10.83 2.00
N HIS A 88 -5.00 10.26 1.19
CA HIS A 88 -6.11 9.43 1.68
C HIS A 88 -5.62 8.23 2.49
N CYS A 89 -4.63 7.49 1.98
CA CYS A 89 -4.07 6.32 2.64
C CYS A 89 -3.28 6.66 3.90
N ARG A 90 -2.65 7.84 3.96
CA ARG A 90 -1.95 8.32 5.16
C ARG A 90 -2.91 8.74 6.27
N SER A 91 -4.06 9.30 5.90
CA SER A 91 -5.08 9.80 6.85
C SER A 91 -6.01 8.69 7.36
N PHE A 92 -6.03 7.54 6.70
CA PHE A 92 -6.91 6.43 7.07
C PHE A 92 -6.48 5.77 8.38
N LEU A 93 -7.37 5.74 9.37
CA LEU A 93 -7.18 5.03 10.64
C LEU A 93 -7.83 3.66 10.58
N CYS A 94 -7.02 2.60 10.48
CA CYS A 94 -7.54 1.24 10.50
C CYS A 94 -7.95 0.85 11.92
N SER A 95 -9.19 0.39 12.10
CA SER A 95 -9.73 -0.08 13.38
C SER A 95 -8.96 -1.26 14.00
N HIS A 96 -8.19 -1.99 13.19
CA HIS A 96 -7.36 -3.11 13.65
C HIS A 96 -5.96 -2.68 14.08
N CYS A 97 -5.50 -1.47 13.74
CA CYS A 97 -4.23 -0.96 14.23
C CYS A 97 -4.41 -0.60 15.71
N LYS A 98 -3.57 -1.14 16.59
CA LYS A 98 -3.56 -0.74 18.00
C LYS A 98 -2.84 0.60 18.14
N GLU A 99 -3.13 1.32 19.20
CA GLU A 99 -2.31 2.47 19.58
C GLU A 99 -0.93 1.93 20.00
N GLU A 100 0.14 2.62 19.62
CA GLU A 100 1.41 2.43 20.29
C GLU A 100 1.23 3.05 21.67
N GLU A 101 1.22 2.23 22.73
CA GLU A 101 1.45 2.74 24.07
C GLU A 101 2.88 3.29 24.05
N GLU A 102 3.04 4.59 24.29
CA GLU A 102 4.36 5.16 24.56
C GLU A 102 4.93 4.40 25.77
N GLU A 103 5.83 3.44 25.52
CA GLU A 103 6.68 2.87 26.54
C GLU A 103 7.55 4.01 27.08
N ASN A 104 7.04 4.63 28.13
CA ASN A 104 7.78 5.54 28.98
C ASN A 104 8.86 4.74 29.71
N LYS A 105 10.09 4.71 29.17
CA LYS A 105 11.27 4.36 29.96
C LYS A 105 12.57 4.97 29.44
#